data_AF-A0A0D6LGT0-F1
#
_entry.id   AF-A0A0D6LGT0-F1
#
_cell.length_a   1.000
_cell.length_b   1.000
_cell.length_c   1.000
_cell.angle_alpha   90.00
_cell.angle_beta   90.00
_cell.angle_gamma   90.00
#
_symmetry.space_group_name_H-M   'P 1'
#
loop_
_entity.id
_entity.type
_entity.pdbx_description
1 polymer ?
#
loop_
_entity_poly.entity_id
_entity_poly.type
_entity_poly.pdbx_seq_one_letter_code
_entity_poly.pdbx_strand_id
1 'polypeptide(L)'
;MSLGNGCERFGHAAHEIGHALGLHHTQSRYDRDEHIRINWSNIPEKWRPEFNVTNITEFTTYGLPYDYGSIMHYESNRTKPMMTPTKENYWGTMGSPMISFMDLSMINEHYYCKRICIEKRTKTKCENGGFPHPRDCGGKCICPGGYGGTLCDERVLLLDLLDQMQDR
;
A
#
# COMPACT_ATOMS: atom_id res chain seq x y z
N MET A 1 -12.52 -13.50 -7.18
CA MET A 1 -11.37 -13.17 -8.06
C MET A 1 -11.63 -13.77 -9.44
N SER A 2 -11.65 -12.94 -10.48
CA SER A 2 -11.75 -13.37 -11.88
C SER A 2 -10.76 -12.56 -12.69
N LEU A 3 -9.77 -13.21 -13.30
CA LEU A 3 -8.80 -12.57 -14.18
C LEU A 3 -9.22 -12.83 -15.62
N GLY A 4 -9.93 -11.86 -16.20
CA GLY A 4 -10.31 -11.88 -17.61
C GLY A 4 -9.19 -11.40 -18.53
N ASN A 5 -9.42 -11.50 -19.84
CA ASN A 5 -8.51 -10.98 -20.86
C ASN A 5 -8.32 -9.46 -20.70
N GLY A 6 -7.07 -8.99 -20.58
CA GLY A 6 -6.68 -7.62 -20.26
C GLY A 6 -6.36 -7.37 -18.77
N CYS A 7 -6.62 -8.35 -17.89
CA CYS A 7 -6.34 -8.27 -16.45
C CYS A 7 -5.11 -9.09 -16.01
N GLU A 8 -4.41 -9.73 -16.95
CA GLU A 8 -3.23 -10.58 -16.70
C GLU A 8 -1.94 -9.81 -16.31
N ARG A 9 -2.02 -8.47 -16.21
CA ARG A 9 -0.87 -7.64 -15.80
C ARG A 9 -0.53 -7.88 -14.33
N PHE A 10 0.76 -7.88 -14.01
CA PHE A 10 1.26 -8.08 -12.64
C PHE A 10 0.50 -7.23 -11.60
N GLY A 11 0.33 -5.93 -11.86
CA GLY A 11 -0.34 -5.03 -10.92
C GLY A 11 -1.80 -5.41 -10.64
N HIS A 12 -2.56 -5.83 -11.66
CA HIS A 12 -3.94 -6.27 -11.48
C HIS A 12 -4.00 -7.59 -10.72
N ALA A 13 -3.17 -8.57 -11.08
CA ALA A 13 -3.11 -9.84 -10.35
C ALA A 13 -2.72 -9.63 -8.88
N ALA A 14 -1.74 -8.77 -8.61
CA ALA A 14 -1.30 -8.43 -7.26
C ALA A 14 -2.39 -7.70 -6.46
N HIS A 15 -3.13 -6.76 -7.07
CA HIS A 15 -4.28 -6.09 -6.46
C HIS A 15 -5.35 -7.09 -6.01
N GLU A 16 -5.75 -7.99 -6.91
CA GLU A 16 -6.74 -9.01 -6.60
C GLU A 16 -6.25 -9.97 -5.50
N ILE A 17 -4.96 -10.32 -5.49
CA ILE A 17 -4.37 -11.14 -4.42
C ILE A 17 -4.43 -10.36 -3.10
N GLY A 18 -4.19 -9.05 -3.12
CA GLY A 18 -4.37 -8.16 -1.97
C GLY A 18 -5.78 -8.30 -1.38
N HIS A 19 -6.82 -8.24 -2.22
CA HIS A 19 -8.20 -8.50 -1.78
C HIS A 19 -8.37 -9.89 -1.16
N ALA A 20 -7.83 -10.94 -1.78
CA ALA A 20 -7.91 -12.30 -1.25
C ALA A 20 -7.19 -12.46 0.11
N LEU A 21 -6.17 -11.65 0.38
CA LEU A 21 -5.45 -11.58 1.65
C LEU A 21 -6.09 -10.62 2.68
N GLY A 22 -7.24 -10.03 2.36
CA GLY A 22 -8.01 -9.18 3.28
C GLY A 22 -7.72 -7.67 3.17
N LEU A 23 -7.02 -7.22 2.13
CA LEU A 23 -6.88 -5.78 1.88
C LEU A 23 -8.15 -5.21 1.24
N HIS A 24 -8.61 -4.09 1.78
CA HIS A 24 -9.67 -3.28 1.19
C HIS A 24 -9.07 -2.16 0.35
N HIS A 25 -9.90 -1.54 -0.50
CA HIS A 25 -9.46 -0.37 -1.23
C HIS A 25 -9.09 0.78 -0.31
N THR A 26 -7.98 1.44 -0.60
CA THR A 26 -7.43 2.49 0.26
C THR A 26 -8.32 3.73 0.31
N GLN A 27 -9.05 4.05 -0.77
CA GLN A 27 -10.02 5.16 -0.78
C GLN A 27 -11.29 4.90 0.06
N SER A 28 -11.47 3.67 0.55
CA SER A 28 -12.60 3.26 1.38
C SER A 28 -12.24 3.24 2.88
N ARG A 29 -11.02 3.60 3.28
CA ARG A 29 -10.69 3.71 4.71
C ARG A 29 -11.62 4.69 5.43
N TYR A 30 -11.92 4.42 6.70
CA TYR A 30 -12.76 5.30 7.53
C TYR A 30 -12.16 6.70 7.75
N ASP A 31 -10.83 6.84 7.64
CA ASP A 31 -10.08 8.10 7.77
C ASP A 31 -9.78 8.75 6.41
N ARG A 32 -10.31 8.22 5.30
CA ARG A 32 -9.94 8.67 3.95
C ARG A 32 -10.22 10.16 3.69
N ASP A 33 -11.23 10.75 4.34
CA ASP A 33 -11.62 12.15 4.12
C ASP A 33 -10.58 13.16 4.65
N GLU A 34 -9.59 12.71 5.45
CA GLU A 34 -8.41 13.51 5.82
C GLU A 34 -7.37 13.58 4.70
N HIS A 35 -7.43 12.65 3.75
CA HIS A 35 -6.40 12.41 2.73
C HIS A 35 -6.91 12.65 1.31
N ILE A 36 -8.18 12.40 1.03
CA ILE A 36 -8.79 12.63 -0.27
C ILE A 36 -10.14 13.33 -0.13
N ARG A 37 -10.59 13.97 -1.20
CA ARG A 37 -11.93 14.53 -1.35
C ARG A 37 -12.66 13.82 -2.47
N ILE A 38 -13.87 13.35 -2.21
CA ILE A 38 -14.72 12.72 -3.23
C ILE A 38 -15.56 13.78 -3.95
N ASN A 39 -15.49 13.77 -5.27
CA ASN A 39 -16.26 14.66 -6.15
C ASN A 39 -17.54 13.97 -6.60
N TRP A 40 -18.55 13.94 -5.74
CA TRP A 40 -19.82 13.23 -5.97
C TRP A 40 -20.58 13.64 -7.23
N SER A 41 -20.37 14.87 -7.72
CA SER A 41 -20.94 15.36 -8.99
C SER A 41 -20.32 14.69 -10.23
N ASN A 42 -19.09 14.16 -10.10
CA ASN A 42 -18.38 13.46 -11.16
C ASN A 42 -18.60 11.93 -11.11
N ILE A 43 -19.32 11.42 -10.10
CA ILE A 43 -19.58 9.99 -9.91
C ILE A 43 -21.05 9.69 -10.26
N PRO A 44 -21.31 8.84 -11.27
CA PRO A 44 -22.67 8.39 -11.57
C PRO A 44 -23.31 7.71 -10.35
N GLU A 45 -24.60 7.94 -10.13
CA GLU A 45 -25.31 7.49 -8.93
C GLU A 45 -25.14 6.00 -8.64
N LYS A 46 -25.20 5.17 -9.68
CA LYS A 46 -24.99 3.71 -9.60
C LYS A 46 -23.61 3.28 -9.06
N TRP A 47 -22.60 4.15 -9.16
CA TRP A 47 -21.22 3.88 -8.72
C TRP A 47 -20.87 4.52 -7.39
N ARG A 48 -21.75 5.36 -6.81
CA ARG A 48 -21.50 6.01 -5.51
C ARG A 48 -21.22 5.02 -4.37
N PRO A 49 -21.87 3.84 -4.29
CA PRO A 49 -21.57 2.87 -3.25
C PRO A 49 -20.09 2.41 -3.21
N GLU A 50 -19.39 2.40 -4.35
CA GLU A 50 -17.96 2.04 -4.44
C GLU A 50 -17.02 3.04 -3.74
N PHE A 51 -17.54 4.22 -3.38
CA PHE A 51 -16.83 5.27 -2.68
C PHE A 51 -17.26 5.41 -1.22
N ASN A 52 -18.09 4.49 -0.72
CA ASN A 52 -18.45 4.47 0.69
C ASN A 52 -17.24 4.06 1.54
N VAL A 53 -17.15 4.66 2.72
CA VAL A 53 -16.16 4.23 3.71
C VAL A 53 -16.56 2.87 4.28
N THR A 54 -15.57 2.01 4.51
CA THR A 54 -15.71 0.74 5.19
C THR A 54 -15.89 0.99 6.68
N ASN A 55 -16.73 0.17 7.33
CA ASN A 55 -17.01 0.30 8.75
C ASN A 55 -15.74 -0.01 9.58
N ILE A 56 -15.50 0.76 10.64
CA ILE A 56 -14.36 0.57 11.55
C ILE A 56 -14.34 -0.81 12.22
N THR A 57 -15.49 -1.49 12.30
CA THR A 57 -15.59 -2.86 12.81
C THR A 57 -15.16 -3.92 11.81
N GLU A 58 -15.14 -3.59 10.52
CA GLU A 58 -14.82 -4.51 9.42
C GLU A 58 -13.38 -4.32 8.93
N PHE A 59 -12.78 -3.15 9.15
CA PHE A 59 -11.46 -2.80 8.66
C PHE A 59 -10.61 -2.12 9.74
N THR A 60 -9.36 -2.56 9.87
CA THR A 60 -8.35 -1.94 10.75
C THR A 60 -7.17 -1.42 9.93
N THR A 61 -6.70 -0.22 10.28
CA THR A 61 -5.50 0.37 9.69
C THR A 61 -4.21 -0.16 10.31
N TYR A 62 -4.30 -0.88 11.44
CA TYR A 62 -3.17 -1.22 12.30
C TYR A 62 -2.33 -0.01 12.73
N GLY A 63 -2.91 1.20 12.69
CA GLY A 63 -2.19 2.45 12.94
C GLY A 63 -1.24 2.85 11.80
N LEU A 64 -1.31 2.20 10.63
CA LEU A 64 -0.52 2.54 9.47
C LEU A 64 -1.06 3.81 8.79
N PRO A 65 -0.16 4.69 8.29
CA PRO A 65 -0.56 5.92 7.63
C PRO A 65 -1.35 5.64 6.34
N TYR A 66 -2.07 6.65 5.86
CA TYR A 66 -2.72 6.59 4.56
C TYR A 66 -1.69 6.61 3.44
N ASP A 67 -1.75 5.62 2.56
CA ASP A 67 -0.81 5.46 1.46
C ASP A 67 -1.49 5.70 0.12
N TYR A 68 -1.28 6.89 -0.44
CA TYR A 68 -1.74 7.23 -1.79
C TYR A 68 -1.18 6.29 -2.86
N GLY A 69 -0.02 5.67 -2.63
CA GLY A 69 0.67 4.79 -3.58
C GLY A 69 0.39 3.31 -3.38
N SER A 70 -0.52 2.97 -2.47
CA SER A 70 -0.97 1.60 -2.28
C SER A 70 -1.51 1.04 -3.58
N ILE A 71 -1.19 -0.23 -3.87
CA ILE A 71 -1.74 -0.94 -5.02
C ILE A 71 -3.26 -1.07 -4.93
N MET A 72 -3.81 -0.92 -3.71
CA MET A 72 -5.25 -0.97 -3.42
C MET A 72 -5.95 0.38 -3.58
N HIS A 73 -5.23 1.45 -3.95
CA HIS A 73 -5.81 2.77 -4.13
C HIS A 73 -6.32 2.97 -5.57
N TYR A 74 -7.55 3.44 -5.73
CA TYR A 74 -8.08 3.82 -7.04
C TYR A 74 -7.27 4.94 -7.70
N GLU A 75 -7.16 4.90 -9.03
CA GLU A 75 -6.64 6.01 -9.81
C GLU A 75 -7.57 7.23 -9.74
N SER A 76 -6.99 8.43 -9.87
CA SER A 76 -7.77 9.65 -10.12
C SER A 76 -7.47 10.25 -11.48
N ASN A 77 -8.51 10.34 -12.31
CA ASN A 77 -8.45 11.06 -13.58
C ASN A 77 -8.30 12.58 -13.34
N ARG A 78 -7.25 13.20 -13.89
CA ARG A 78 -6.96 14.63 -13.70
C ARG A 78 -7.94 15.59 -14.39
N THR A 79 -8.60 15.16 -15.45
CA THR A 79 -9.49 16.04 -16.25
C THR A 79 -10.89 16.14 -15.66
N LYS A 80 -11.43 15.02 -15.16
CA LYS A 80 -12.71 14.94 -14.46
C LYS A 80 -12.59 14.02 -13.25
N PRO A 81 -11.91 14.47 -12.18
CA PRO A 81 -11.58 13.62 -11.04
C PRO A 81 -12.83 13.21 -10.28
N MET A 82 -12.98 11.90 -10.03
CA MET A 82 -13.95 11.37 -9.06
C MET A 82 -13.48 11.55 -7.62
N MET A 83 -12.16 11.61 -7.41
CA MET A 83 -11.53 11.89 -6.14
C MET A 83 -10.30 12.78 -6.32
N THR A 84 -9.90 13.56 -5.33
CA THR A 84 -8.69 14.40 -5.38
C THR A 84 -7.89 14.24 -4.10
N PRO A 85 -6.55 14.23 -4.16
CA PRO A 85 -5.75 14.19 -2.94
C PRO A 85 -5.83 15.55 -2.24
N THR A 86 -5.84 15.58 -0.90
CA THR A 86 -5.75 16.84 -0.14
C THR A 86 -4.37 17.49 -0.25
N LYS A 87 -3.37 16.70 -0.63
CA LYS A 87 -1.99 17.13 -0.88
C LYS A 87 -1.65 16.97 -2.37
N GLU A 88 -1.38 18.08 -3.06
CA GLU A 88 -1.25 18.11 -4.51
C GLU A 88 -0.11 17.23 -5.07
N ASN A 89 0.96 17.03 -4.31
CA ASN A 89 2.09 16.21 -4.75
C ASN A 89 1.73 14.72 -4.95
N TYR A 90 0.57 14.25 -4.46
CA TYR A 90 0.13 12.86 -4.60
C TYR A 90 -0.78 12.58 -5.79
N TRP A 91 -1.06 13.58 -6.63
CA TRP A 91 -1.87 13.39 -7.84
C TRP A 91 -1.32 12.31 -8.78
N GLY A 92 0.00 12.14 -8.85
CA GLY A 92 0.65 11.12 -9.68
C GLY A 92 0.91 9.79 -8.97
N THR A 93 0.50 9.67 -7.71
CA THR A 93 0.80 8.51 -6.85
C THR A 93 -0.39 7.55 -6.75
N MET A 94 -1.62 8.09 -6.76
CA MET A 94 -2.86 7.30 -6.72
C MET A 94 -3.02 6.44 -7.98
N GLY A 95 -3.48 5.20 -7.80
CA GLY A 95 -3.58 4.22 -8.91
C GLY A 95 -2.26 3.54 -9.27
N SER A 96 -1.26 3.58 -8.38
CA SER A 96 0.01 2.90 -8.55
C SER A 96 -0.18 1.39 -8.77
N PRO A 97 0.46 0.77 -9.78
CA PRO A 97 0.42 -0.68 -10.00
C PRO A 97 1.43 -1.45 -9.12
N MET A 98 2.13 -0.76 -8.21
CA MET A 98 3.21 -1.33 -7.40
C MET A 98 2.71 -1.66 -6.00
N ILE A 99 3.06 -2.84 -5.50
CA ILE A 99 2.85 -3.21 -4.09
C ILE A 99 3.69 -2.26 -3.23
N SER A 100 3.04 -1.48 -2.38
CA SER A 100 3.72 -0.52 -1.53
C SER A 100 4.28 -1.17 -0.27
N PHE A 101 5.19 -0.46 0.40
CA PHE A 101 5.64 -0.89 1.72
C PHE A 101 4.49 -0.97 2.73
N MET A 102 3.48 -0.09 2.62
CA MET A 102 2.33 -0.12 3.52
C MET A 102 1.42 -1.31 3.25
N ASP A 103 1.24 -1.72 2.00
CA ASP A 103 0.53 -2.95 1.64
C ASP A 103 1.21 -4.18 2.28
N LEU A 104 2.53 -4.29 2.14
CA LEU A 104 3.32 -5.36 2.76
C LEU A 104 3.26 -5.32 4.29
N SER A 105 3.41 -4.14 4.87
CA SER A 105 3.37 -3.93 6.32
C SER A 105 2.01 -4.34 6.89
N MET A 106 0.92 -3.97 6.24
CA MET A 106 -0.45 -4.29 6.66
C MET A 106 -0.71 -5.80 6.65
N ILE A 107 -0.31 -6.51 5.59
CA ILE A 107 -0.42 -7.97 5.52
C ILE A 107 0.42 -8.64 6.62
N ASN A 108 1.64 -8.13 6.86
CA ASN A 108 2.52 -8.69 7.90
C ASN A 108 1.97 -8.46 9.31
N GLU A 109 1.24 -7.37 9.55
CA GLU A 109 0.49 -7.19 10.80
C GLU A 109 -0.71 -8.15 10.88
N HIS A 110 -1.52 -8.20 9.81
CA HIS A 110 -2.75 -8.99 9.74
C HIS A 110 -2.50 -10.49 10.02
N TYR A 111 -1.43 -11.04 9.45
CA TYR A 111 -1.03 -12.44 9.63
C TYR A 111 0.05 -12.63 10.69
N TYR A 112 0.24 -11.67 11.61
CA TYR A 112 1.16 -11.78 12.75
C TYR A 112 2.63 -12.07 12.39
N CYS A 113 3.03 -11.79 11.16
CA CYS A 113 4.38 -12.07 10.68
C CYS A 113 5.44 -11.24 11.42
N LYS A 114 5.11 -9.99 11.79
CA LYS A 114 6.04 -9.16 12.59
C LYS A 114 6.29 -9.72 13.99
N ARG A 115 5.36 -10.50 14.54
CA ARG A 115 5.52 -11.13 15.87
C ARG A 115 6.54 -12.25 15.89
N ILE A 116 6.79 -12.91 14.76
CA ILE A 116 7.76 -14.01 14.65
C ILE A 116 9.14 -13.57 15.18
N CYS A 117 9.59 -12.36 14.83
CA CYS A 117 10.89 -11.86 15.27
C CYS A 117 10.90 -11.37 16.73
N ILE A 118 9.75 -10.93 17.24
CA ILE A 118 9.59 -10.62 18.67
C ILE A 118 9.71 -11.92 19.49
N GLU A 119 9.04 -12.98 19.06
CA GLU A 119 9.01 -14.29 19.73
C GLU A 119 10.38 -14.98 19.69
N LYS A 120 11.12 -14.82 18.59
CA LYS A 120 12.53 -15.27 18.48
C LYS A 120 13.51 -14.43 19.30
N ARG A 121 13.05 -13.37 19.99
CA ARG A 121 13.87 -12.45 20.82
C ARG A 121 15.07 -11.86 20.07
N THR A 122 14.94 -11.66 18.76
CA THR A 122 15.96 -10.98 17.97
C THR A 122 16.06 -9.51 18.35
N LYS A 123 17.29 -8.98 18.41
CA LYS A 123 17.58 -7.59 18.78
C LYS A 123 17.72 -6.65 17.57
N THR A 124 17.47 -7.14 16.37
CA THR A 124 17.59 -6.35 15.14
C THR A 124 16.66 -5.15 15.21
N LYS A 125 17.24 -3.96 15.11
CA LYS A 125 16.51 -2.70 15.06
C LYS A 125 16.59 -2.17 13.64
N CYS A 126 15.46 -2.18 12.95
CA CYS A 126 15.34 -1.57 11.63
C CYS A 126 15.10 -0.08 11.80
N GLU A 127 15.76 0.73 10.98
CA GLU A 127 15.68 2.18 10.99
C GLU A 127 14.62 2.67 9.98
N ASN A 128 14.34 3.98 10.00
CA ASN A 128 13.46 4.68 9.08
C ASN A 128 12.03 4.10 8.93
N GLY A 129 11.56 3.36 9.92
CA GLY A 129 10.23 2.73 9.91
C GLY A 129 10.17 1.35 9.25
N GLY A 130 11.32 0.77 8.90
CA GLY A 130 11.41 -0.64 8.48
C GLY A 130 11.07 -1.62 9.60
N PHE A 131 10.89 -2.89 9.24
CA PHE A 131 10.66 -3.97 10.21
C PHE A 131 11.44 -5.24 9.86
N PRO A 132 11.79 -6.10 10.84
CA PRO A 132 12.60 -7.28 10.60
C PRO A 132 11.92 -8.24 9.62
N HIS A 133 12.69 -8.83 8.71
CA HIS A 133 12.16 -9.79 7.75
C HIS A 133 11.75 -11.08 8.48
N PRO A 134 10.49 -11.56 8.36
CA PRO A 134 9.98 -12.65 9.20
C PRO A 134 10.70 -13.99 9.00
N ARG A 135 11.33 -14.20 7.83
CA ARG A 135 12.16 -15.39 7.54
C ARG A 135 13.63 -15.21 7.91
N ASP A 136 14.06 -13.98 8.17
CA ASP A 136 15.43 -13.64 8.55
C ASP A 136 15.44 -12.48 9.55
N CYS A 137 15.05 -12.78 10.78
CA CYS A 137 14.87 -11.77 11.82
C CYS A 137 16.19 -11.11 12.27
N GLY A 138 17.33 -11.73 12.01
CA GLY A 138 18.66 -11.29 12.45
C GLY A 138 19.49 -10.60 11.37
N GLY A 139 19.24 -10.95 10.10
CA GLY A 139 20.10 -10.57 8.98
C GLY A 139 19.50 -9.53 8.03
N LYS A 140 18.20 -9.25 8.11
CA LYS A 140 17.56 -8.35 7.13
C LYS A 140 16.30 -7.65 7.64
N CYS A 141 16.16 -6.40 7.22
CA CYS A 141 14.94 -5.61 7.34
C CYS A 141 14.19 -5.50 6.01
N ILE A 142 12.87 -5.33 6.10
CA ILE A 142 12.02 -4.85 5.01
C ILE A 142 11.95 -3.33 5.14
N CYS A 143 12.33 -2.61 4.08
CA CYS A 143 12.53 -1.16 4.13
C CYS A 143 11.41 -0.39 3.42
N PRO A 144 11.02 0.77 3.95
CA PRO A 144 10.17 1.70 3.22
C PRO A 144 10.85 2.20 1.95
N GLY A 145 10.05 2.64 0.98
CA GLY A 145 10.57 3.19 -0.27
C GLY A 145 11.56 4.34 -0.03
N GLY A 146 12.68 4.33 -0.78
CA GLY A 146 13.77 5.29 -0.64
C GLY A 146 14.84 4.90 0.40
N TYR A 147 14.62 3.83 1.18
CA TYR A 147 15.59 3.29 2.13
C TYR A 147 16.00 1.85 1.77
N GLY A 148 17.24 1.50 2.14
CA GLY A 148 17.87 0.22 1.81
C GLY A 148 18.94 -0.16 2.84
N GLY A 149 19.80 -1.11 2.47
CA GLY A 149 20.73 -1.73 3.42
C GLY A 149 20.06 -2.83 4.25
N THR A 150 20.85 -3.51 5.09
CA THR A 150 20.35 -4.60 5.95
C THR A 150 19.45 -4.09 7.07
N LEU A 151 19.64 -2.84 7.51
CA LEU A 151 18.91 -2.21 8.60
C LEU A 151 17.98 -1.07 8.17
N CYS A 152 17.84 -0.80 6.87
CA CYS A 152 17.05 0.34 6.34
C CYS A 152 17.63 1.71 6.71
N ASP A 153 18.94 1.79 6.97
CA ASP A 153 19.68 3.00 7.35
C ASP A 153 20.37 3.69 6.16
N GLU A 154 20.34 3.07 4.99
CA GLU A 154 20.91 3.63 3.75
C GLU A 154 19.83 4.31 2.91
N ARG A 155 20.18 5.40 2.22
CA ARG A 155 19.32 6.01 1.20
C ARG A 155 19.58 5.35 -0.15
N VAL A 156 18.52 4.91 -0.80
CA VAL A 156 18.61 4.34 -2.15
C VAL A 156 18.42 5.48 -3.15
N LEU A 157 19.39 5.69 -4.02
CA LEU A 157 19.29 6.71 -5.06
C LEU A 157 18.35 6.23 -6.17
N LEU A 158 17.74 7.19 -6.88
CA LEU A 158 16.77 6.89 -7.93
C LEU A 158 17.34 5.98 -9.04
N LEU A 159 18.67 6.03 -9.26
CA LEU A 159 19.38 5.18 -10.21
C LEU A 159 19.38 3.71 -9.79
N ASP A 160 19.58 3.43 -8.50
CA ASP A 160 19.59 2.06 -7.97
C ASP A 160 18.18 1.44 -7.94
N LEU A 161 17.14 2.27 -7.84
CA LEU A 161 15.74 1.85 -7.94
C LEU A 161 15.35 1.42 -9.36
N LEU A 162 15.92 2.07 -10.39
CA LEU A 162 15.68 1.71 -11.79
C LEU A 162 16.29 0.34 -12.11
N ASP A 163 17.50 0.06 -11.60
CA ASP A 163 18.13 -1.26 -11.76
C ASP A 163 17.30 -2.38 -11.09
N GLN A 164 16.74 -2.15 -9.90
CA GLN A 164 15.84 -3.13 -9.24
C GLN A 164 14.44 -3.25 -9.86
N MET A 165 14.09 -2.37 -10.79
CA MET A 165 12.87 -2.46 -11.59
C MET A 165 13.11 -3.15 -12.94
N GLN A 166 14.34 -3.20 -13.45
CA GLN A 166 14.69 -3.92 -14.67
C GLN A 166 14.95 -5.42 -14.44
N ASP A 167 15.24 -5.83 -13.21
CA ASP A 167 15.43 -7.24 -12.82
C ASP A 167 14.14 -7.94 -12.32
N ARG A 168 12.96 -7.37 -12.56
CA ARG A 168 11.65 -7.95 -12.18
C ARG A 168 10.69 -8.12 -13.34
#